data_AF-A0A536LZJ8-F1
#
_entry.id   AF-A0A536LZJ8-F1
#
_cell.length_a   1.000
_cell.length_b   1.000
_cell.length_c   1.000
_cell.angle_alpha   90.00
_cell.angle_beta   90.00
_cell.angle_gamma   90.00
#
_symmetry.space_group_name_H-M   'P 1'
#
loop_
_entity.id
_entity.type
_entity.pdbx_description
1 polymer ?
#
loop_
_entity_poly.entity_id
_entity_poly.type
_entity_poly.pdbx_seq_one_letter_code
_entity_poly.pdbx_strand_id
1 'polypeptide(L)'
;MSRWSAGNPVTVREIWQGKVWTVRALTIVRDEPDLLALYQPAGAPWKRPRSLDGRLIRLPDQPWQLHDAALTEDALRLILPGQGHSVLLIWRKRWDLMCW
;
A
#
# COMPACT_ATOMS: atom_id res chain seq x y z
N MET A 1 4.75 21.69 5.18
CA MET A 1 5.26 20.33 5.43
C MET A 1 6.47 20.12 4.54
N SER A 2 7.53 19.50 5.07
CA SER A 2 8.68 19.10 4.27
C SER A 2 8.31 17.90 3.39
N ARG A 3 8.78 17.90 2.14
CA ARG A 3 8.67 16.77 1.23
C ARG A 3 9.62 15.65 1.65
N TRP A 4 9.25 14.41 1.37
CA TRP A 4 10.18 13.29 1.47
C TRP A 4 11.14 13.28 0.28
N SER A 5 12.34 12.75 0.50
CA SER A 5 13.31 12.51 -0.56
C SER A 5 13.10 11.14 -1.19
N ALA A 6 13.44 11.01 -2.48
CA ALA A 6 13.48 9.71 -3.14
C ALA A 6 14.36 8.72 -2.36
N GLY A 7 13.92 7.48 -2.25
CA GLY A 7 14.58 6.44 -1.44
C GLY A 7 14.20 6.44 0.03
N ASN A 8 13.48 7.45 0.55
CA ASN A 8 13.02 7.42 1.94
C ASN A 8 12.01 6.27 2.15
N PRO A 9 12.19 5.44 3.20
CA PRO A 9 11.19 4.45 3.58
C PRO A 9 10.00 5.15 4.22
N VAL A 10 8.80 4.73 3.84
CA VAL A 10 7.53 5.22 4.37
C VAL A 10 6.56 4.09 4.62
N THR A 11 5.55 4.37 5.44
CA THR A 11 4.48 3.43 5.74
C THR A 11 3.15 4.01 5.26
N VAL A 12 2.45 3.28 4.39
CA VAL A 12 1.08 3.63 3.98
C VAL A 12 0.09 2.83 4.82
N ARG A 13 -0.88 3.55 5.39
CA ARG A 13 -1.95 2.97 6.20
C ARG A 13 -3.29 3.25 5.56
N GLU A 14 -4.11 2.22 5.43
CA GLU A 14 -5.54 2.37 5.15
C GLU A 14 -6.28 2.35 6.48
N ILE A 15 -7.17 3.33 6.71
CA ILE A 15 -7.90 3.48 7.96
C ILE A 15 -9.39 3.31 7.69
N TRP A 16 -10.07 2.46 8.46
CA TRP A 16 -11.52 2.28 8.43
C TRP A 16 -12.10 2.54 9.82
N GLN A 17 -13.06 3.47 9.92
CA GLN A 17 -13.71 3.85 11.18
C GLN A 17 -12.72 4.11 12.34
N GLY A 18 -11.63 4.84 12.06
CA GLY A 18 -10.61 5.17 13.06
C GLY A 18 -9.64 4.04 13.42
N LYS A 19 -9.78 2.84 12.82
CA LYS A 19 -8.89 1.70 13.04
C LYS A 19 -8.08 1.38 11.79
N VAL A 20 -6.85 0.91 11.99
CA VAL A 20 -5.97 0.50 10.88
C VAL A 20 -6.53 -0.75 10.21
N TRP A 21 -6.81 -0.65 8.91
CA TRP A 21 -7.26 -1.75 8.06
C TRP A 21 -6.07 -2.48 7.42
N THR A 22 -5.12 -1.74 6.83
CA THR A 22 -3.87 -2.30 6.31
C THR A 22 -2.68 -1.39 6.60
N VAL A 23 -1.48 -1.97 6.61
CA VAL A 23 -0.21 -1.24 6.73
C VAL A 23 0.81 -1.84 5.77
N ARG A 24 1.41 -1.03 4.90
CA ARG A 24 2.43 -1.47 3.94
C ARG A 24 3.70 -0.65 4.10
N ALA A 25 4.86 -1.30 3.98
CA ALA A 25 6.15 -0.62 3.82
C ALA A 25 6.38 -0.30 2.34
N LEU A 26 6.70 0.96 2.03
CA LEU A 26 6.98 1.45 0.68
C LEU A 26 8.18 2.38 0.69
N THR A 27 8.69 2.69 -0.49
CA THR A 27 9.78 3.63 -0.72
C THR A 27 9.27 4.81 -1.55
N ILE A 28 9.65 6.03 -1.17
CA ILE A 28 9.36 7.23 -1.95
C ILE A 28 10.11 7.16 -3.27
N VAL A 29 9.37 7.22 -4.39
CA VAL A 29 9.93 7.42 -5.73
C VAL A 29 9.95 8.90 -6.06
N ARG A 30 8.86 9.60 -5.75
CA ARG A 30 8.69 11.03 -6.02
C ARG A 30 7.67 11.64 -5.06
N ASP A 31 7.91 12.86 -4.58
CA ASP A 31 6.98 13.62 -3.74
C ASP A 31 6.95 15.09 -4.20
N GLU A 32 6.03 15.41 -5.10
CA GLU A 32 5.81 16.71 -5.75
C GLU A 32 4.41 17.29 -5.42
N PRO A 33 4.13 18.59 -5.67
CA PRO A 33 2.84 19.19 -5.28
C PRO A 33 1.62 18.48 -5.87
N ASP A 34 1.81 17.86 -7.03
CA ASP A 34 0.81 17.24 -7.87
C ASP A 34 0.93 15.71 -7.94
N LEU A 35 1.99 15.12 -7.37
CA LEU A 35 2.25 13.68 -7.47
C LEU A 35 3.04 13.15 -6.28
N LEU A 36 2.48 12.14 -5.61
CA LEU A 36 3.21 11.24 -4.73
C LEU A 36 3.28 9.86 -5.38
N ALA A 37 4.51 9.42 -5.69
CA ALA A 37 4.79 8.11 -6.26
C ALA A 37 5.51 7.23 -5.23
N LEU A 38 4.97 6.03 -4.99
CA LEU A 38 5.47 5.10 -3.98
C LEU A 38 5.71 3.73 -4.60
N TYR A 39 6.89 3.16 -4.35
CA TYR A 39 7.23 1.82 -4.80
C TYR A 39 7.13 0.82 -3.65
N GLN A 40 6.48 -0.31 -3.92
CA GLN A 40 6.46 -1.47 -3.05
C GLN A 40 7.16 -2.61 -3.78
N PRO A 41 8.35 -3.04 -3.34
CA PRO A 41 9.00 -4.19 -3.95
C PRO A 41 8.25 -5.48 -3.64
N ALA A 42 8.35 -6.45 -4.54
CA ALA A 42 7.90 -7.81 -4.28
C ALA A 42 8.49 -8.35 -2.96
N GLY A 43 7.63 -8.94 -2.11
CA GLY A 43 8.01 -9.45 -0.79
C GLY A 43 8.02 -8.41 0.32
N ALA A 44 7.75 -7.12 0.04
CA ALA A 44 7.72 -6.09 1.08
C ALA A 44 6.68 -6.41 2.18
N PRO A 45 7.01 -6.14 3.47
CA PRO A 45 6.09 -6.38 4.58
C PRO A 45 4.75 -5.66 4.41
N TRP A 46 3.68 -6.42 4.60
CA TRP A 46 2.31 -5.95 4.57
C TRP A 46 1.52 -6.55 5.73
N LYS A 47 0.93 -5.71 6.58
CA LYS A 47 -0.08 -6.12 7.55
C LYS A 47 -1.48 -6.10 6.92
N ARG A 48 -2.15 -7.25 6.90
CA ARG A 48 -3.50 -7.44 6.35
C ARG A 48 -4.51 -7.85 7.43
N PRO A 49 -5.78 -7.45 7.29
CA PRO A 49 -6.82 -7.79 8.23
C PRO A 49 -7.25 -9.24 8.01
N ARG A 50 -7.35 -9.96 9.13
CA ARG A 50 -8.01 -11.26 9.24
C ARG A 50 -9.00 -11.20 10.39
N SER A 51 -10.04 -12.01 10.33
CA SER A 51 -10.90 -12.25 11.50
C SER A 51 -10.10 -12.88 12.63
N LEU A 52 -10.71 -12.93 13.82
CA LEU A 52 -10.06 -13.50 15.02
C LEU A 52 -9.68 -14.97 14.85
N ASP A 53 -10.44 -15.72 14.04
CA ASP A 53 -10.18 -17.11 13.65
C ASP A 53 -9.15 -17.25 12.50
N GLY A 54 -8.59 -16.16 11.99
CA GLY A 54 -7.55 -16.16 10.97
C GLY A 54 -8.04 -16.19 9.51
N ARG A 55 -9.34 -16.12 9.24
CA ARG A 55 -9.85 -16.02 7.86
C ARG A 55 -9.59 -14.63 7.25
N LEU A 56 -9.35 -14.59 5.93
CA LEU A 56 -9.31 -13.33 5.17
C LEU A 56 -10.70 -12.68 5.15
N ILE A 57 -10.76 -11.39 5.47
CA ILE A 57 -12.02 -10.66 5.52
C ILE A 57 -12.03 -9.45 4.58
N ARG A 58 -13.24 -8.94 4.32
CA ARG A 58 -13.47 -7.71 3.56
C ARG A 58 -14.21 -6.72 4.46
N LEU A 59 -14.10 -5.43 4.18
CA LEU A 59 -15.00 -4.47 4.80
C LEU A 59 -16.44 -4.78 4.36
N PRO A 60 -17.45 -4.63 5.25
CA PRO A 60 -17.35 -4.02 6.58
C PRO A 60 -17.12 -5.02 7.74
N ASP A 61 -16.67 -6.26 7.49
CA ASP A 61 -16.53 -7.30 8.52
C ASP A 61 -15.68 -6.84 9.72
N GLN A 62 -16.19 -7.07 10.93
CA GLN A 62 -15.52 -6.77 12.21
C GLN A 62 -15.79 -7.89 13.23
N PRO A 63 -14.96 -8.07 14.27
CA PRO A 63 -13.65 -7.45 14.49
C PRO A 63 -12.53 -8.10 13.66
N TRP A 64 -11.41 -7.39 13.51
CA TRP A 64 -10.22 -7.89 12.80
C TRP A 64 -8.94 -7.70 13.61
N GLN A 65 -7.94 -8.49 13.26
CA GLN A 65 -6.56 -8.38 13.72
C GLN A 65 -5.62 -8.35 12.52
N LEU A 66 -4.48 -7.66 12.68
CA LEU A 66 -3.49 -7.51 11.62
C LEU A 66 -2.51 -8.67 11.62
N HIS A 67 -2.37 -9.32 10.48
CA HIS A 67 -1.46 -10.45 10.26
C HIS A 67 -0.39 -10.09 9.24
N ASP A 68 0.76 -10.75 9.34
CA ASP A 68 1.83 -10.64 8.35
C ASP A 68 1.42 -11.23 7.00
N ALA A 69 1.79 -10.51 5.95
CA ALA A 69 1.61 -10.84 4.56
C ALA A 69 2.67 -10.12 3.72
N ALA A 70 2.68 -10.39 2.43
CA ALA A 70 3.45 -9.65 1.44
C ALA A 70 2.68 -9.66 0.10
N LEU A 71 2.97 -8.68 -0.75
CA LEU A 71 2.62 -8.76 -2.17
C LEU A 71 3.74 -9.53 -2.88
N THR A 72 3.41 -10.47 -3.76
CA THR A 72 4.41 -11.26 -4.50
C THR A 72 4.95 -10.54 -5.74
N GLU A 73 4.27 -9.46 -6.14
CA GLU A 73 4.54 -8.61 -7.28
C GLU A 73 5.17 -7.28 -6.85
N ASP A 74 5.83 -6.64 -7.81
CA ASP A 74 6.28 -5.26 -7.69
C ASP A 74 5.11 -4.32 -7.97
N ALA A 75 5.00 -3.23 -7.20
CA ALA A 75 3.92 -2.28 -7.40
C ALA A 75 4.37 -0.81 -7.28
N LEU A 76 3.79 0.04 -8.11
CA LEU A 76 3.97 1.49 -8.09
C LEU A 76 2.61 2.13 -7.89
N ARG A 77 2.49 2.88 -6.80
CA ARG A 77 1.29 3.66 -6.50
C ARG A 77 1.50 5.10 -6.90
N LEU A 78 0.58 5.63 -7.69
CA LEU A 78 0.52 7.04 -8.08
C LEU A 78 -0.66 7.70 -7.37
N ILE A 79 -0.37 8.68 -6.53
CA ILE A 79 -1.35 9.42 -5.74
C ILE A 79 -1.31 10.87 -6.22
N LEU A 80 -2.44 11.37 -6.73
CA LEU A 80 -2.60 12.76 -7.09
C LEU A 80 -3.28 13.48 -5.91
N PRO A 81 -2.59 14.41 -5.22
CA PRO A 81 -3.17 15.10 -4.06
C PRO A 81 -4.52 15.74 -4.39
N GLY A 82 -5.50 15.55 -3.50
CA GLY A 82 -6.88 16.03 -3.68
C GLY A 82 -7.81 15.06 -4.41
N GLN A 83 -7.29 14.01 -5.06
CA GLN A 83 -8.11 12.97 -5.68
C GLN A 83 -8.53 11.91 -4.65
N GLY A 84 -9.77 11.42 -4.76
CA GLY A 84 -10.31 10.34 -3.91
C GLY A 84 -9.82 8.93 -4.27
N HIS A 85 -8.83 8.81 -5.15
CA HIS A 85 -8.27 7.54 -5.62
C HIS A 85 -6.76 7.66 -5.88
N SER A 86 -6.14 6.50 -6.08
CA SER A 86 -4.76 6.35 -6.55
C SER A 86 -4.71 5.26 -7.60
N VAL A 87 -3.78 5.35 -8.55
CA VAL A 87 -3.53 4.28 -9.54
C VAL A 87 -2.46 3.34 -9.00
N LEU A 88 -2.65 2.03 -9.12
CA LEU A 88 -1.70 1.04 -8.65
C LEU A 88 -1.28 0.14 -9.82
N LEU A 89 -0.09 0.39 -10.34
CA LEU A 89 0.51 -0.44 -11.37
C LEU A 89 1.16 -1.65 -10.71
N ILE A 90 0.95 -2.85 -11.26
CA ILE A 90 1.46 -4.11 -10.73
C ILE A 90 2.22 -4.85 -11.83
N TRP A 91 3.45 -5.28 -11.53
CA TRP A 91 4.30 -6.00 -12.47
C TRP A 91 4.67 -7.40 -11.95
N ARG A 92 4.74 -8.36 -12.87
CA ARG A 92 5.45 -9.63 -12.65
C ARG A 92 6.95 -9.40 -12.76
N LYS A 93 7.69 -10.49 -12.46
CA LYS A 93 9.12 -10.60 -12.73
C LYS A 93 9.46 -10.10 -14.14
N ARG A 94 10.64 -9.50 -14.28
CA ARG A 94 11.16 -8.94 -15.53
C ARG A 94 10.33 -7.77 -16.09
N TRP A 95 9.60 -7.05 -15.22
CA TRP A 95 8.85 -5.83 -15.57
C TRP A 95 7.71 -6.06 -16.57
N ASP A 96 7.08 -7.23 -16.52
CA ASP A 96 5.87 -7.52 -17.30
C ASP A 96 4.65 -6.93 -16.59
N LEU A 97 4.04 -5.90 -17.18
CA LEU A 97 2.91 -5.17 -16.59
C LEU A 97 1.66 -6.04 -16.58
N MET A 98 1.11 -6.32 -15.39
CA MET A 98 -0.10 -7.12 -15.24
C MET A 98 -1.37 -6.29 -15.39
N CYS A 99 -1.46 -5.20 -14.62
CA CYS A 99 -2.65 -4.37 -14.51
C CYS A 99 -2.32 -3.01 -13.86
N TRP A 100 -3.31 -2.12 -13.89
CA TRP A 100 -3.32 -0.81 -13.26
C TRP A 100 -4.71 -0.49 -12.67
#